data_AF-A0A0G2FPD0-F1
#
_entry.id   AF-A0A0G2FPD0-F1
#
_cell.length_a   1.000
_cell.length_b   1.000
_cell.length_c   1.000
_cell.angle_alpha   90.00
_cell.angle_beta   90.00
_cell.angle_gamma   90.00
#
_symmetry.space_group_name_H-M   'P 1'
#
loop_
_entity.id
_entity.type
_entity.pdbx_description
1 polymer ?
#
loop_
_entity_poly.entity_id
_entity_poly.type
_entity_poly.pdbx_seq_one_letter_code
_entity_poly.pdbx_strand_id
1 'polypeptide(L)'
;MKTLAFLLSFAASVAAHGYVDNGTIGGTSYQFYQPYSDPYYSTPPQRISRAIQGNGPVTDVTYADLHAVWFKIAEGGRSGTSNTWADSSLMVAGNAGVKYTIPSCLKAGYYLVRHEIIALHSAYAYPGAQFYPGCHQLQVTGGGSTTPSNLVAFPGAYKGSDAGITYDAYKGEYQRACTGLLRNFPG
;
A
#
# COMPACT_ATOMS: atom_id res chain seq x y z
N MET A 1 45.69 28.08 18.11
CA MET A 1 44.28 28.31 17.73
C MET A 1 43.88 27.17 16.79
N LYS A 2 43.10 26.18 17.28
CA LYS A 2 42.63 25.05 16.47
C LYS A 2 41.16 25.30 16.15
N THR A 3 40.83 25.55 14.89
CA THR A 3 39.47 25.74 14.39
C THR A 3 38.75 24.39 14.35
N LEU A 4 37.71 24.24 15.17
CA LEU A 4 36.73 23.15 15.05
C LEU A 4 35.77 23.50 13.90
N ALA A 5 35.81 22.74 12.81
CA ALA A 5 34.79 22.81 11.78
C ALA A 5 33.59 21.97 12.21
N PHE A 6 32.46 22.61 12.50
CA PHE A 6 31.19 21.92 12.71
C PHE A 6 30.67 21.43 11.35
N LEU A 7 30.67 20.11 11.14
CA LEU A 7 29.92 19.47 10.07
C LEU A 7 28.43 19.62 10.38
N LEU A 8 27.77 20.54 9.68
CA LEU A 8 26.31 20.67 9.71
C LEU A 8 25.73 19.42 9.00
N SER A 9 25.32 18.42 9.77
CA SER A 9 24.52 17.32 9.22
C SER A 9 23.16 17.87 8.84
N PHE A 10 22.93 18.12 7.54
CA PHE A 10 21.58 18.27 7.04
C PHE A 10 20.87 16.93 7.23
N ALA A 11 20.01 16.84 8.25
CA ALA A 11 18.99 15.80 8.28
C ALA A 11 18.12 16.05 7.05
N ALA A 12 18.25 15.21 6.01
CA ALA A 12 17.32 15.21 4.91
C ALA A 12 15.95 14.86 5.50
N SER A 13 15.10 15.87 5.68
CA SER A 13 13.71 15.65 6.05
C SER A 13 13.01 15.01 4.87
N VAL A 14 12.86 13.69 4.90
CA VAL A 14 11.98 12.98 3.97
C VAL A 14 10.57 13.00 4.58
N ALA A 15 9.77 13.97 4.16
CA ALA A 15 8.34 14.01 4.47
C ALA A 15 7.55 13.54 3.24
N ALA A 16 7.54 12.23 3.00
CA ALA A 16 6.66 11.63 2.01
C ALA A 16 5.75 10.61 2.71
N HIS A 17 4.79 11.11 3.50
CA HIS A 17 3.70 10.29 4.04
C HIS A 17 2.54 10.34 3.05
N GLY A 18 2.48 9.36 2.13
CA GLY A 18 1.40 9.24 1.15
C GLY A 18 0.28 8.31 1.65
N TYR A 19 -0.94 8.59 1.23
CA TYR A 19 -2.09 7.69 1.36
C TYR A 19 -2.86 7.69 0.04
N VAL A 20 -3.73 6.70 -0.16
CA VAL A 20 -4.58 6.66 -1.35
C VAL A 20 -5.65 7.74 -1.23
N ASP A 21 -5.53 8.77 -2.04
CA ASP A 21 -6.39 9.96 -1.97
C ASP A 21 -7.76 9.77 -2.62
N ASN A 22 -7.80 9.09 -3.77
CA ASN A 22 -9.02 8.88 -4.55
C ASN A 22 -8.91 7.61 -5.43
N GLY A 23 -10.03 7.21 -6.02
CA GLY A 23 -10.05 6.11 -6.98
C GLY A 23 -11.26 6.15 -7.90
N THR A 24 -11.08 5.69 -9.14
CA THR A 24 -12.18 5.48 -10.10
C THR A 24 -12.56 4.00 -10.15
N ILE A 25 -13.79 3.67 -9.78
CA ILE A 25 -14.32 2.32 -9.71
C ILE A 25 -15.56 2.24 -10.59
N GLY A 26 -15.56 1.36 -11.60
CA GLY A 26 -16.70 1.23 -12.52
C GLY A 26 -17.03 2.51 -13.30
N GLY A 27 -16.03 3.39 -13.51
CA GLY A 27 -16.22 4.70 -14.15
C GLY A 27 -16.69 5.83 -13.21
N THR A 28 -16.94 5.54 -11.94
CA THR A 28 -17.29 6.54 -10.92
C THR A 28 -16.08 6.90 -10.07
N SER A 29 -15.80 8.19 -9.93
CA SER A 29 -14.73 8.69 -9.06
C SER A 29 -15.20 8.83 -7.61
N TYR A 30 -14.38 8.34 -6.69
CA TYR A 30 -14.62 8.40 -5.26
C TYR A 30 -13.44 9.07 -4.56
N GLN A 31 -13.73 10.05 -3.70
CA GLN A 31 -12.75 10.57 -2.76
C GLN A 31 -12.60 9.60 -1.59
N PHE A 32 -11.37 9.21 -1.28
CA PHE A 32 -11.07 8.35 -0.15
C PHE A 32 -10.88 9.20 1.11
N TYR A 33 -10.68 8.52 2.24
CA TYR A 33 -10.54 9.12 3.54
C TYR A 33 -9.38 10.08 3.57
N GLN A 34 -9.66 11.30 4.00
CA GLN A 34 -8.71 12.40 4.06
C GLN A 34 -8.25 12.58 5.52
N PRO A 35 -7.13 11.99 5.94
CA PRO A 35 -6.69 12.02 7.35
C PRO A 35 -6.45 13.45 7.86
N TYR A 36 -6.18 14.41 6.97
CA TYR A 36 -5.91 15.80 7.33
C TYR A 36 -7.15 16.72 7.29
N SER A 37 -8.31 16.21 6.90
CA SER A 37 -9.54 17.03 6.81
C SER A 37 -10.77 16.32 7.37
N ASP A 38 -11.01 15.05 7.03
CA ASP A 38 -12.20 14.30 7.45
C ASP A 38 -12.41 14.27 8.99
N PRO A 39 -11.37 14.10 9.85
CA PRO A 39 -11.53 14.16 11.30
C PRO A 39 -12.02 15.50 11.86
N TYR A 40 -11.86 16.58 11.10
CA TYR A 40 -12.09 17.95 11.57
C TYR A 40 -13.46 18.49 11.16
N TYR A 41 -14.27 17.72 10.43
CA TYR A 41 -15.67 18.05 10.14
C TYR A 41 -16.58 17.72 11.33
N SER A 42 -17.56 18.59 11.60
CA SER A 42 -18.60 18.32 12.62
C SER A 42 -19.45 17.09 12.28
N THR A 43 -19.67 16.83 11.00
CA THR A 43 -20.26 15.60 10.47
C THR A 43 -19.33 15.05 9.39
N PRO A 44 -18.45 14.08 9.71
CA PRO A 44 -17.50 13.55 8.75
C PRO A 44 -18.19 12.97 7.50
N PRO A 45 -17.72 13.30 6.29
CA PRO A 45 -18.27 12.74 5.06
C PRO A 45 -18.12 11.22 5.04
N GLN A 46 -19.13 10.52 4.53
CA GLN A 46 -19.04 9.07 4.33
C GLN A 46 -18.03 8.77 3.20
N ARG A 47 -17.11 7.85 3.46
CA ARG A 47 -16.07 7.42 2.52
C ARG A 47 -16.20 5.93 2.25
N ILE A 48 -15.89 5.51 1.02
CA ILE A 48 -15.84 4.08 0.67
C ILE A 48 -14.55 3.40 1.15
N SER A 49 -13.54 4.20 1.49
CA SER A 49 -12.33 3.75 2.17
C SER A 49 -12.46 3.84 3.68
N ARG A 50 -11.74 3.00 4.41
CA ARG A 50 -11.74 3.06 5.88
C ARG A 50 -10.99 4.28 6.37
N ALA A 51 -11.39 4.80 7.52
CA ALA A 51 -10.63 5.82 8.22
C ALA A 51 -9.25 5.27 8.58
N ILE A 52 -8.20 6.05 8.32
CA ILE A 52 -6.86 5.77 8.80
C ILE A 52 -6.86 6.14 10.28
N GLN A 53 -6.87 5.13 11.16
CA GLN A 53 -6.97 5.35 12.61
C GLN A 53 -5.71 6.01 13.21
N GLY A 54 -4.59 5.98 12.49
CA GLY A 54 -3.35 6.66 12.84
C GLY A 54 -2.14 5.93 12.30
N ASN A 55 -0.95 6.50 12.53
CA ASN A 55 0.34 5.87 12.21
C ASN A 55 0.86 4.99 13.37
N GLY A 56 0.04 4.82 14.43
CA GLY A 56 0.35 3.99 15.59
C GLY A 56 0.14 2.50 15.32
N PRO A 57 0.66 1.62 16.20
CA PRO A 57 0.46 0.18 16.04
C PRO A 57 -1.01 -0.19 16.17
N VAL A 58 -1.44 -1.19 15.40
CA VAL A 58 -2.73 -1.85 15.64
C VAL A 58 -2.62 -2.60 16.97
N THR A 59 -3.33 -2.13 18.00
CA THR A 59 -3.25 -2.68 19.36
C THR A 59 -4.21 -3.85 19.59
N ASP A 60 -5.28 -3.94 18.81
CA ASP A 60 -6.21 -5.05 18.86
C ASP A 60 -5.82 -6.13 17.83
N VAL A 61 -5.30 -7.24 18.35
CA VAL A 61 -4.84 -8.37 17.54
C VAL A 61 -5.96 -9.33 17.14
N THR A 62 -7.21 -9.07 17.55
CA THR A 62 -8.37 -9.92 17.25
C THR A 62 -9.08 -9.55 15.95
N TYR A 63 -8.66 -8.47 15.29
CA TYR A 63 -9.25 -8.06 14.03
C TYR A 63 -9.13 -9.15 12.96
N ALA A 64 -10.26 -9.50 12.34
CA ALA A 64 -10.32 -10.48 11.25
C ALA A 64 -9.43 -10.10 10.05
N ASP A 65 -9.07 -8.83 9.92
CA ASP A 65 -8.18 -8.29 8.89
C ASP A 65 -6.73 -8.78 9.06
N LEU A 66 -6.38 -9.26 10.25
CA LEU A 66 -5.06 -9.80 10.59
C LEU A 66 -4.93 -11.30 10.26
N HIS A 67 -6.02 -11.99 9.93
CA HIS A 67 -6.01 -13.42 9.62
C HIS A 67 -5.55 -13.70 8.18
N ALA A 68 -5.33 -14.98 7.86
CA ALA A 68 -4.99 -15.43 6.50
C ALA A 68 -6.21 -15.34 5.56
N VAL A 69 -6.52 -14.11 5.12
CA VAL A 69 -7.72 -13.79 4.31
C VAL A 69 -7.40 -13.06 3.01
N TRP A 70 -6.13 -12.69 2.80
CA TRP A 70 -5.72 -11.84 1.68
C TRP A 70 -5.17 -12.65 0.52
N PHE A 71 -5.58 -12.31 -0.71
CA PHE A 71 -5.02 -12.85 -1.95
C PHE A 71 -4.60 -11.72 -2.88
N LYS A 72 -3.48 -11.90 -3.60
CA LYS A 72 -2.92 -10.86 -4.47
C LYS A 72 -3.67 -10.82 -5.80
N ILE A 73 -3.95 -9.62 -6.31
CA ILE A 73 -4.58 -9.42 -7.62
C ILE A 73 -3.75 -8.59 -8.60
N ALA A 74 -2.78 -7.81 -8.10
CA ALA A 74 -1.87 -7.06 -8.94
C ALA A 74 -0.50 -6.86 -8.24
N GLU A 75 0.55 -6.75 -9.05
CA GLU A 75 1.91 -6.46 -8.63
C GLU A 75 2.69 -5.70 -9.71
N GLY A 76 3.69 -4.94 -9.27
CA GLY A 76 4.59 -4.18 -10.12
C GLY A 76 5.86 -3.88 -9.34
N GLY A 77 7.03 -4.09 -9.95
CA GLY A 77 8.32 -3.87 -9.31
C GLY A 77 9.27 -3.02 -10.17
N ARG A 78 10.55 -3.35 -10.09
CA ARG A 78 11.61 -2.76 -10.90
C ARG A 78 11.54 -3.27 -12.34
N SER A 79 11.70 -2.37 -13.30
CA SER A 79 11.85 -2.73 -14.71
C SER A 79 13.29 -3.17 -14.97
N GLY A 80 13.52 -4.49 -14.99
CA GLY A 80 14.85 -5.08 -15.11
C GLY A 80 15.78 -4.58 -14.01
N THR A 81 16.90 -3.97 -14.41
CA THR A 81 17.90 -3.36 -13.53
C THR A 81 17.88 -1.82 -13.57
N SER A 82 16.92 -1.22 -14.29
CA SER A 82 16.82 0.24 -14.46
C SER A 82 16.41 0.95 -13.17
N ASN A 83 16.43 2.28 -13.14
CA ASN A 83 15.84 3.07 -12.05
C ASN A 83 14.34 3.33 -12.25
N THR A 84 13.68 2.58 -13.14
CA THR A 84 12.24 2.65 -13.35
C THR A 84 11.54 1.58 -12.51
N TRP A 85 10.62 2.04 -11.67
CA TRP A 85 9.86 1.26 -10.71
C TRP A 85 8.35 1.44 -10.96
N ALA A 86 7.54 0.55 -10.39
CA ALA A 86 6.09 0.63 -10.51
C ALA A 86 5.48 1.92 -9.95
N ASP A 87 6.14 2.54 -8.97
CA ASP A 87 5.76 3.84 -8.40
C ASP A 87 6.35 5.04 -9.15
N SER A 88 7.25 4.84 -10.13
CA SER A 88 7.88 5.95 -10.86
C SER A 88 6.85 6.83 -11.57
N SER A 89 5.74 6.26 -12.07
CA SER A 89 4.65 7.03 -12.68
C SER A 89 3.85 7.84 -11.66
N LEU A 90 3.93 7.51 -10.37
CA LEU A 90 3.26 8.23 -9.28
C LEU A 90 4.08 9.42 -8.79
N MET A 91 5.39 9.46 -9.10
CA MET A 91 6.31 10.51 -8.68
C MET A 91 6.24 11.79 -9.54
N VAL A 92 5.30 11.86 -10.49
CA VAL A 92 5.08 13.05 -11.33
C VAL A 92 3.77 13.74 -10.98
N ALA A 93 3.76 15.07 -11.04
CA ALA A 93 2.55 15.86 -10.82
C ALA A 93 1.52 15.57 -11.91
N GLY A 94 0.25 15.42 -11.52
CA GLY A 94 -0.83 15.07 -12.46
C GLY A 94 -0.81 13.61 -12.92
N ASN A 95 -0.19 12.70 -12.16
CA ASN A 95 -0.19 11.27 -12.49
C ASN A 95 -1.61 10.69 -12.57
N ALA A 96 -1.75 9.61 -13.33
CA ALA A 96 -3.02 8.91 -13.54
C ALA A 96 -3.36 7.88 -12.46
N GLY A 97 -2.60 7.84 -11.36
CA GLY A 97 -2.68 6.82 -10.32
C GLY A 97 -2.29 5.42 -10.78
N VAL A 98 -2.63 4.42 -9.96
CA VAL A 98 -2.43 3.00 -10.27
C VAL A 98 -3.76 2.39 -10.70
N LYS A 99 -3.73 1.55 -11.74
CA LYS A 99 -4.88 0.78 -12.21
C LYS A 99 -4.70 -0.70 -11.86
N TYR A 100 -5.78 -1.31 -11.39
CA TYR A 100 -5.88 -2.76 -11.24
C TYR A 100 -7.28 -3.22 -11.65
N THR A 101 -7.43 -4.49 -11.98
CA THR A 101 -8.70 -5.07 -12.42
C THR A 101 -9.15 -6.13 -11.42
N ILE A 102 -10.42 -6.05 -10.98
CA ILE A 102 -11.02 -7.10 -10.16
C ILE A 102 -11.19 -8.36 -11.04
N PRO A 103 -10.63 -9.52 -10.64
CA PRO A 103 -10.79 -10.74 -11.43
C PRO A 103 -12.26 -11.12 -11.60
N SER A 104 -12.71 -11.31 -12.84
CA SER A 104 -14.11 -11.59 -13.17
C SER A 104 -14.59 -12.95 -12.64
N CYS A 105 -13.68 -13.86 -12.33
CA CYS A 105 -14.00 -15.17 -11.76
C CYS A 105 -14.37 -15.13 -10.27
N LEU A 106 -14.13 -14.02 -9.57
CA LEU A 106 -14.45 -13.87 -8.15
C LEU A 106 -15.94 -13.97 -7.91
N LYS A 107 -16.32 -14.62 -6.81
CA LYS A 107 -17.70 -14.60 -6.33
C LYS A 107 -18.14 -13.16 -6.05
N ALA A 108 -19.35 -12.80 -6.48
CA ALA A 108 -19.97 -11.54 -6.09
C ALA A 108 -20.09 -11.43 -4.56
N GLY A 109 -19.86 -10.25 -4.02
CA GLY A 109 -19.82 -10.02 -2.58
C GLY A 109 -19.10 -8.73 -2.21
N TYR A 110 -18.95 -8.50 -0.90
CA TYR A 110 -18.21 -7.37 -0.40
C TYR A 110 -16.74 -7.75 -0.22
N TYR A 111 -15.84 -6.92 -0.71
CA TYR A 111 -14.40 -7.13 -0.59
C TYR A 111 -13.72 -5.91 0.03
N LEU A 112 -12.67 -6.16 0.80
CA LEU A 112 -11.69 -5.14 1.17
C LEU A 112 -10.50 -5.26 0.22
N VAL A 113 -10.09 -4.15 -0.36
CA VAL A 113 -8.88 -4.03 -1.16
C VAL A 113 -7.81 -3.39 -0.30
N ARG A 114 -6.63 -4.00 -0.23
CA ARG A 114 -5.43 -3.42 0.36
C ARG A 114 -4.47 -3.05 -0.78
N HIS A 115 -4.26 -1.77 -0.99
CA HIS A 115 -3.21 -1.24 -1.86
C HIS A 115 -1.99 -0.89 -1.01
N GLU A 116 -0.78 -1.01 -1.56
CA GLU A 116 0.43 -0.56 -0.86
C GLU A 116 1.51 -0.12 -1.84
N ILE A 117 2.37 0.77 -1.35
CA ILE A 117 3.68 1.07 -1.92
C ILE A 117 4.73 0.66 -0.89
N ILE A 118 5.85 0.08 -1.34
CA ILE A 118 7.00 -0.28 -0.49
C ILE A 118 8.19 0.54 -0.97
N ALA A 119 8.57 1.58 -0.23
CA ALA A 119 9.72 2.41 -0.58
C ALA A 119 11.01 1.74 -0.10
N LEU A 120 11.95 1.54 -1.04
CA LEU A 120 13.18 0.75 -0.81
C LEU A 120 14.46 1.59 -0.75
N HIS A 121 14.35 2.93 -0.74
CA HIS A 121 15.51 3.84 -0.74
C HIS A 121 16.42 3.68 0.49
N SER A 122 15.89 3.17 1.61
CA SER A 122 16.65 2.89 2.85
C SER A 122 16.61 1.41 3.24
N ALA A 123 16.32 0.50 2.30
CA ALA A 123 16.05 -0.90 2.59
C ALA A 123 17.29 -1.83 2.55
N TYR A 124 18.51 -1.29 2.46
CA TYR A 124 19.74 -2.09 2.37
C TYR A 124 19.99 -2.99 3.60
N ALA A 125 19.32 -2.71 4.72
CA ALA A 125 19.26 -3.54 5.91
C ALA A 125 17.83 -3.52 6.50
N TYR A 126 17.51 -4.50 7.33
CA TYR A 126 16.25 -4.54 8.08
C TYR A 126 16.45 -4.12 9.55
N PRO A 127 15.57 -3.28 10.11
CA PRO A 127 14.46 -2.58 9.45
C PRO A 127 14.95 -1.46 8.51
N GLY A 128 14.22 -1.20 7.42
CA GLY A 128 14.60 -0.17 6.46
C GLY A 128 13.56 0.13 5.38
N ALA A 129 12.88 -0.90 4.85
CA ALA A 129 11.76 -0.72 3.94
C ALA A 129 10.59 0.02 4.61
N GLN A 130 9.98 0.97 3.89
CA GLN A 130 8.85 1.76 4.36
C GLN A 130 7.57 1.35 3.62
N PHE A 131 6.58 0.86 4.35
CA PHE A 131 5.30 0.40 3.79
C PHE A 131 4.24 1.48 3.91
N TYR A 132 3.52 1.74 2.81
CA TYR A 132 2.42 2.70 2.72
C TYR A 132 1.11 1.99 2.34
N PRO A 133 0.51 1.20 3.25
CA PRO A 133 -0.74 0.49 2.97
C PRO A 133 -1.97 1.40 3.07
N GLY A 134 -3.00 1.12 2.29
CA GLY A 134 -4.32 1.74 2.38
C GLY A 134 -5.43 0.75 1.98
N CYS A 135 -6.60 0.86 2.61
CA CYS A 135 -7.70 -0.07 2.38
C CYS A 135 -9.00 0.62 1.94
N HIS A 136 -9.69 0.04 0.95
CA HIS A 136 -11.01 0.48 0.50
C HIS A 136 -11.98 -0.67 0.26
N GLN A 137 -13.27 -0.40 0.44
CA GLN A 137 -14.33 -1.40 0.37
C GLN A 137 -15.03 -1.35 -0.98
N LEU A 138 -15.26 -2.51 -1.57
CA LEU A 138 -15.96 -2.65 -2.84
C LEU A 138 -17.08 -3.68 -2.70
N GLN A 139 -18.15 -3.48 -3.46
CA GLN A 139 -19.11 -4.53 -3.76
C GLN A 139 -18.79 -5.06 -5.16
N VAL A 140 -18.30 -6.28 -5.24
CA VAL A 140 -18.14 -6.99 -6.52
C VAL A 140 -19.51 -7.50 -6.95
N THR A 141 -20.01 -6.98 -8.06
CA THR A 141 -21.22 -7.45 -8.75
C THR A 141 -20.80 -8.13 -10.05
N GLY A 142 -21.63 -9.06 -10.57
CA GLY A 142 -21.31 -9.78 -11.82
C GLY A 142 -19.97 -10.52 -11.73
N GLY A 143 -19.98 -11.75 -11.23
CA GLY A 143 -18.78 -12.52 -10.97
C GLY A 143 -18.91 -13.99 -11.31
N GLY A 144 -17.92 -14.78 -10.91
CA GLY A 144 -17.92 -16.24 -11.02
C GLY A 144 -18.26 -16.93 -9.70
N SER A 145 -17.78 -18.15 -9.53
CA SER A 145 -17.94 -18.95 -8.31
C SER A 145 -16.62 -19.17 -7.56
N THR A 146 -15.54 -18.51 -7.99
CA THR A 146 -14.19 -18.78 -7.46
C THR A 146 -14.06 -18.20 -6.06
N THR A 147 -13.65 -19.06 -5.13
CA THR A 147 -13.13 -18.66 -3.82
C THR A 147 -11.60 -18.76 -3.88
N PRO A 148 -10.88 -17.66 -3.66
CA PRO A 148 -9.42 -17.65 -3.70
C PRO A 148 -8.79 -18.60 -2.68
N SER A 149 -7.71 -19.26 -3.08
CA SER A 149 -6.87 -20.10 -2.22
C SER A 149 -5.49 -19.46 -2.00
N ASN A 150 -4.64 -20.08 -1.18
CA ASN A 150 -3.30 -19.57 -0.83
C ASN A 150 -3.33 -18.18 -0.18
N LEU A 151 -4.25 -18.02 0.78
CA LEU A 151 -4.45 -16.76 1.48
C LEU A 151 -3.29 -16.48 2.43
N VAL A 152 -2.97 -15.20 2.59
CA VAL A 152 -1.91 -14.72 3.49
C VAL A 152 -2.48 -13.77 4.55
N ALA A 153 -1.74 -13.63 5.65
CA ALA A 153 -2.08 -12.79 6.80
C ALA A 153 -1.24 -11.51 6.82
N PHE A 154 -1.79 -10.42 7.35
CA PHE A 154 -1.05 -9.18 7.61
C PHE A 154 -1.27 -8.75 9.06
N PRO A 155 -0.30 -8.92 9.97
CA PRO A 155 1.09 -9.37 9.74
C PRO A 155 1.21 -10.87 9.40
N GLY A 156 2.31 -11.25 8.73
CA GLY A 156 2.65 -12.65 8.43
C GLY A 156 3.15 -12.91 7.00
N ALA A 157 2.58 -12.22 6.01
CA ALA A 157 2.92 -12.41 4.59
C ALA A 157 4.34 -11.96 4.22
N TYR A 158 4.86 -10.95 4.91
CA TYR A 158 6.20 -10.38 4.67
C TYR A 158 7.14 -10.68 5.83
N LYS A 159 8.38 -11.04 5.49
CA LYS A 159 9.48 -11.23 6.43
C LYS A 159 10.56 -10.18 6.19
N GLY A 160 11.22 -9.74 7.25
CA GLY A 160 12.35 -8.82 7.13
C GLY A 160 13.46 -9.35 6.21
N SER A 161 13.66 -10.67 6.21
CA SER A 161 14.65 -11.38 5.38
C SER A 161 14.24 -11.56 3.92
N ASP A 162 13.03 -11.18 3.51
CA ASP A 162 12.62 -11.33 2.12
C ASP A 162 13.48 -10.43 1.23
N ALA A 163 13.95 -10.96 0.09
CA ALA A 163 14.82 -10.23 -0.85
C ALA A 163 14.18 -8.95 -1.42
N GLY A 164 12.87 -8.79 -1.22
CA GLY A 164 12.14 -7.58 -1.57
C GLY A 164 11.91 -6.58 -0.45
N ILE A 165 12.32 -6.92 0.78
CA ILE A 165 12.18 -6.10 2.00
C ILE A 165 13.55 -5.67 2.52
N THR A 166 14.53 -6.58 2.55
CA THR A 166 15.95 -6.22 2.68
C THR A 166 16.56 -6.23 1.28
N TYR A 167 16.81 -5.05 0.75
CA TYR A 167 17.15 -4.86 -0.66
C TYR A 167 17.95 -3.58 -0.90
N ASP A 168 19.01 -3.68 -1.71
CA ASP A 168 19.85 -2.54 -2.09
C ASP A 168 19.42 -1.98 -3.45
N ALA A 169 18.58 -0.93 -3.43
CA ALA A 169 18.05 -0.31 -4.64
C ALA A 169 19.10 0.27 -5.59
N TYR A 170 20.31 0.53 -5.09
CA TYR A 170 21.38 1.17 -5.83
C TYR A 170 22.30 0.18 -6.56
N LYS A 171 22.14 -1.15 -6.35
CA LYS A 171 22.98 -2.19 -6.98
C LYS A 171 22.42 -2.81 -8.25
N GLY A 172 21.29 -2.33 -8.77
CA GLY A 172 20.77 -2.79 -10.06
C GLY A 172 20.19 -4.21 -10.06
N GLU A 173 19.74 -4.73 -8.92
CA GLU A 173 19.16 -6.08 -8.84
C GLU A 173 17.69 -6.10 -9.30
N TYR A 174 17.21 -7.17 -9.93
CA TYR A 174 15.79 -7.28 -10.30
C TYR A 174 14.90 -7.40 -9.05
N GLN A 175 13.76 -6.72 -9.02
CA GLN A 175 12.86 -6.75 -7.86
C GLN A 175 11.38 -6.73 -8.28
N ARG A 176 10.55 -7.55 -7.63
CA ARG A 176 9.08 -7.53 -7.76
C ARG A 176 8.47 -6.92 -6.49
N ALA A 177 7.66 -5.88 -6.63
CA ALA A 177 6.88 -5.32 -5.51
C ALA A 177 5.38 -5.55 -5.72
N CYS A 178 4.61 -5.67 -4.63
CA CYS A 178 3.18 -5.95 -4.67
C CYS A 178 2.37 -4.67 -4.95
N THR A 179 1.29 -4.76 -5.72
CA THR A 179 0.36 -3.64 -5.95
C THR A 179 -1.07 -4.18 -5.96
N GLY A 180 -1.56 -4.58 -4.79
CA GLY A 180 -2.98 -4.87 -4.57
C GLY A 180 -3.28 -6.29 -4.10
N LEU A 181 -3.86 -6.38 -2.90
CA LEU A 181 -4.47 -7.59 -2.36
C LEU A 181 -5.97 -7.37 -2.14
N LEU A 182 -6.76 -8.42 -2.27
CA LEU A 182 -8.19 -8.45 -1.95
C LEU A 182 -8.43 -9.43 -0.81
N ARG A 183 -9.51 -9.21 -0.06
CA ARG A 183 -10.16 -10.22 0.79
C ARG A 183 -11.67 -10.10 0.68
N ASN A 184 -12.40 -11.20 0.84
CA ASN A 184 -13.87 -11.20 0.92
C ASN A 184 -14.30 -10.97 2.38
N PHE A 185 -15.39 -10.24 2.61
CA PHE A 185 -16.03 -10.21 3.93
C PHE A 185 -16.86 -11.50 4.11
N PRO A 186 -16.70 -12.24 5.21
CA PRO A 186 -17.79 -13.11 5.64
C PRO A 186 -18.97 -12.19 5.98
N GLY A 187 -20.08 -12.39 5.28
CA GLY A 187 -21.37 -11.83 5.69
C GLY A 187 -21.88 -12.51 6.94
#